data_AF-A0A3D4Z9D1-F1
#
_entry.id   AF-A0A3D4Z9D1-F1
#
_cell.length_a   1.000
_cell.length_b   1.000
_cell.length_c   1.000
_cell.angle_alpha   90.00
_cell.angle_beta   90.00
_cell.angle_gamma   90.00
#
_symmetry.space_group_name_H-M   'P 1'
#
loop_
_entity.id
_entity.type
_entity.pdbx_description
1 polymer ?
#
loop_
_entity_poly.entity_id
_entity_poly.type
_entity_poly.pdbx_seq_one_letter_code
_entity_poly.pdbx_strand_id
1 'polypeptide(L)'
;MTANRKKAPEYLKDDHLSVGTKEYLKVLNSGDKPVESLSVPEARKVLVTAQASVKTDLSGIEESEKTITVDDHMLRLNILRPQGSKEKLPVFIFIHGGGWVLGDYPTHKRLARDLVVESGYACVFVNYTPSPEAKFPQAIDEIYAATCWVAEHGDEIHVDGHRLGIVGNSVGGNMTIVTSMLAKEQKGPEIKVQILMWPVTDANFDWESYDLYGEQRFLTIPLMQWMFDQYLTEQDDRLNPHLSPVQASTEELQGLPPTLIEVAENDILRDQGEALGRRLDEAGVDVTTIRFNGVIHDWGMLNGFATLPPTRSLILFSAAMLKRYLE
;
A
#
# COMPACT_ATOMS: atom_id res chain seq x y z
N MET A 1 -16.78 28.03 -13.76
CA MET A 1 -17.13 28.69 -12.49
C MET A 1 -16.49 27.87 -11.40
N THR A 2 -15.42 28.36 -10.78
CA THR A 2 -14.73 27.67 -9.69
C THR A 2 -15.66 27.67 -8.48
N ALA A 3 -16.29 26.52 -8.20
CA ALA A 3 -16.94 26.29 -6.93
C ALA A 3 -15.92 26.61 -5.83
N ASN A 4 -16.35 27.33 -4.80
CA ASN A 4 -15.53 27.69 -3.65
C ASN A 4 -15.23 26.40 -2.87
N ARG A 5 -14.26 25.61 -3.36
CA ARG A 5 -13.89 24.30 -2.82
C ARG A 5 -13.43 24.48 -1.38
N LYS A 6 -14.08 23.79 -0.45
CA LYS A 6 -13.77 23.88 0.98
C LYS A 6 -12.36 23.31 1.19
N LYS A 7 -11.49 24.09 1.81
CA LYS A 7 -10.18 23.63 2.29
C LYS A 7 -10.27 23.32 3.78
N ALA A 8 -9.54 22.30 4.22
CA ALA A 8 -9.36 22.07 5.65
C ALA A 8 -8.59 23.24 6.29
N PRO A 9 -8.73 23.46 7.60
CA PRO A 9 -7.89 24.41 8.33
C PRO A 9 -6.40 24.11 8.15
N GLU A 10 -5.56 25.10 8.46
CA GLU A 10 -4.10 24.91 8.59
C GLU A 10 -3.82 23.78 9.60
N TYR A 11 -2.87 22.89 9.29
CA TYR A 11 -2.76 21.59 9.96
C TYR A 11 -2.59 21.69 11.48
N LEU A 12 -1.91 22.72 12.01
CA LEU A 12 -1.77 22.90 13.46
C LEU A 12 -3.09 23.29 14.14
N LYS A 13 -4.00 23.92 13.39
CA LYS A 13 -5.31 24.42 13.86
C LYS A 13 -6.48 23.51 13.53
N ASP A 14 -6.23 22.38 12.86
CA ASP A 14 -7.30 21.45 12.50
C ASP A 14 -7.60 20.48 13.64
N ASP A 15 -8.80 20.52 14.20
CA ASP A 15 -9.22 19.65 15.29
C ASP A 15 -9.44 18.18 14.85
N HIS A 16 -9.44 17.91 13.54
CA HIS A 16 -9.49 16.56 12.97
C HIS A 16 -8.13 15.86 12.91
N LEU A 17 -7.03 16.53 13.30
CA LEU A 17 -5.71 15.90 13.41
C LEU A 17 -5.35 15.60 14.87
N SER A 18 -4.85 14.40 15.12
CA SER A 18 -4.37 14.03 16.44
C SER A 18 -3.16 14.88 16.84
N VAL A 19 -2.95 15.06 18.16
CA VAL A 19 -1.78 15.80 18.67
C VAL A 19 -0.47 15.21 18.15
N GLY A 20 -0.33 13.87 18.17
CA GLY A 20 0.86 13.20 17.66
C GLY A 20 1.07 13.41 16.16
N THR A 21 -0.02 13.43 15.39
CA THR A 21 0.03 13.72 13.95
C THR A 21 0.46 15.15 13.66
N LYS A 22 -0.07 16.13 14.39
CA LYS A 22 0.36 17.54 14.27
C LYS A 22 1.84 17.73 14.57
N GLU A 23 2.36 17.09 15.62
CA GLU A 23 3.76 17.22 16.00
C GLU A 23 4.70 16.65 14.93
N TYR A 24 4.38 15.49 14.36
CA TYR A 24 5.24 14.92 13.32
C TYR A 24 5.09 15.64 11.97
N LEU A 25 3.92 16.18 11.65
CA LEU A 25 3.74 17.04 10.47
C LEU A 25 4.66 18.26 10.50
N LYS A 26 5.04 18.80 11.66
CA LYS A 26 6.07 19.86 11.74
C LYS A 26 7.40 19.40 11.15
N VAL A 27 7.77 18.15 11.40
CA VAL A 27 9.01 17.53 10.88
C VAL A 27 8.87 17.27 9.38
N LEU A 28 7.74 16.70 8.95
CA LEU A 28 7.51 16.41 7.53
C LEU A 28 7.43 17.69 6.67
N ASN A 29 6.88 18.77 7.24
CA ASN A 29 6.74 20.06 6.57
C ASN A 29 7.97 20.98 6.73
N SER A 30 9.06 20.54 7.38
CA SER A 30 10.26 21.38 7.57
C SER A 30 11.22 21.38 6.38
N GLY A 31 10.92 20.66 5.31
CA GLY A 31 11.77 20.60 4.11
C GLY A 31 11.72 21.89 3.30
N ASP A 32 12.88 22.35 2.81
CA ASP A 32 13.00 23.58 2.03
C ASP A 32 12.47 23.47 0.59
N LYS A 33 12.31 22.25 0.08
CA LYS A 33 11.88 21.96 -1.29
C LYS A 33 10.81 20.86 -1.31
N PRO A 34 9.75 21.02 -2.12
CA PRO A 34 8.79 19.94 -2.37
C PRO A 34 9.47 18.73 -3.03
N VAL A 35 9.03 17.52 -2.69
CA VAL A 35 9.64 16.25 -3.17
C VAL A 35 9.58 16.15 -4.69
N GLU A 36 8.46 16.55 -5.27
CA GLU A 36 8.19 16.57 -6.71
C GLU A 36 9.08 17.56 -7.50
N SER A 37 9.83 18.43 -6.81
CA SER A 37 10.80 19.35 -7.43
C SER A 37 12.22 18.79 -7.49
N LEU A 38 12.48 17.65 -6.86
CA LEU A 38 13.79 17.01 -6.80
C LEU A 38 14.01 16.07 -7.98
N SER A 39 15.27 15.70 -8.24
CA SER A 39 15.53 14.55 -9.12
C SER A 39 15.02 13.26 -8.47
N VAL A 40 14.63 12.26 -9.27
CA VAL A 40 14.11 10.96 -8.76
C VAL A 40 15.06 10.32 -7.72
N PRO A 41 16.40 10.26 -7.92
CA PRO A 41 17.30 9.73 -6.91
C PRO A 41 17.33 10.54 -5.61
N GLU A 42 17.17 11.85 -5.66
CA GLU A 42 17.08 12.71 -4.48
C GLU A 42 15.74 12.54 -3.76
N ALA A 43 14.63 12.47 -4.50
CA ALA A 43 13.30 12.20 -3.95
C ALA A 43 13.27 10.87 -3.19
N ARG A 44 13.83 9.79 -3.75
CA ARG A 44 13.97 8.49 -3.06
C ARG A 44 14.72 8.60 -1.73
N LYS A 45 15.80 9.39 -1.70
CA LYS A 45 16.60 9.60 -0.47
C LYS A 45 15.83 10.33 0.63
N VAL A 46 14.84 11.16 0.30
CA VAL A 46 14.00 11.85 1.31
C VAL A 46 13.29 10.83 2.19
N LEU A 47 12.60 9.85 1.59
CA LEU A 47 11.88 8.82 2.34
C LEU A 47 12.83 7.91 3.14
N VAL A 48 13.94 7.49 2.52
CA VAL A 48 14.98 6.68 3.21
C VAL A 48 15.50 7.40 4.44
N THR A 49 15.82 8.69 4.33
CA THR A 49 16.35 9.50 5.43
C THR A 49 15.31 9.70 6.52
N ALA A 50 14.06 10.01 6.14
CA ALA A 50 12.97 10.17 7.09
C ALA A 50 12.74 8.88 7.91
N GLN A 51 12.70 7.72 7.25
CA GLN A 51 12.52 6.43 7.91
C GLN A 51 13.70 6.06 8.82
N ALA A 52 14.93 6.32 8.38
CA ALA A 52 16.15 6.02 9.16
C ALA A 52 16.34 6.96 10.36
N SER A 53 15.73 8.15 10.35
CA SER A 53 15.82 9.13 11.45
C SER A 53 15.09 8.68 12.72
N VAL A 54 14.20 7.69 12.61
CA VAL A 54 13.40 7.17 13.73
C VAL A 54 13.78 5.71 13.97
N LYS A 55 14.32 5.43 15.15
CA LYS A 55 14.61 4.06 15.58
C LYS A 55 13.30 3.34 15.90
N THR A 56 13.08 2.19 15.26
CA THR A 56 11.92 1.32 15.50
C THR A 56 12.36 -0.07 15.93
N ASP A 57 11.43 -0.84 16.49
CA ASP A 57 11.64 -2.25 16.81
C ASP A 57 11.54 -3.09 15.53
N LEU A 58 12.63 -3.81 15.22
CA LEU A 58 12.71 -4.74 14.09
C LEU A 58 12.99 -6.18 14.57
N SER A 59 12.84 -6.46 15.87
CA SER A 59 13.05 -7.79 16.45
C SER A 59 11.90 -8.75 16.14
N GLY A 60 12.04 -10.05 16.46
CA GLY A 60 10.95 -11.02 16.33
C GLY A 60 10.77 -11.59 14.91
N ILE A 61 11.68 -11.26 13.99
CA ILE A 61 11.71 -11.81 12.63
C ILE A 61 13.08 -12.40 12.28
N GLU A 62 13.07 -13.37 11.37
CA GLU A 62 14.21 -13.85 10.59
C GLU A 62 14.02 -13.42 9.13
N GLU A 63 15.10 -13.04 8.46
CA GLU A 63 15.09 -12.50 7.10
C GLU A 63 15.96 -13.34 6.17
N SER A 64 15.48 -13.55 4.95
CA SER A 64 16.27 -14.10 3.84
C SER A 64 15.93 -13.41 2.52
N GLU A 65 16.75 -13.63 1.51
CA GLU A 65 16.50 -13.14 0.15
C GLU A 65 16.42 -14.30 -0.83
N LYS A 66 15.58 -14.15 -1.84
CA LYS A 66 15.50 -15.06 -2.99
C LYS A 66 15.39 -14.21 -4.24
N THR A 67 16.25 -14.47 -5.22
CA THR A 67 16.05 -13.97 -6.58
C THR A 67 15.33 -15.03 -7.38
N ILE A 68 14.26 -14.64 -8.06
CA ILE A 68 13.48 -15.49 -8.95
C ILE A 68 13.58 -14.95 -10.37
N THR A 69 13.39 -15.83 -11.35
CA THR A 69 13.23 -15.46 -12.75
C THR A 69 11.89 -15.99 -13.22
N VAL A 70 10.97 -15.10 -13.56
CA VAL A 70 9.60 -15.41 -13.98
C VAL A 70 9.22 -14.45 -15.10
N ASP A 71 8.70 -14.98 -16.21
CA ASP A 71 8.27 -14.21 -17.38
C ASP A 71 9.29 -13.16 -17.86
N ASP A 72 10.56 -13.55 -17.96
CA ASP A 72 11.73 -12.70 -18.29
C ASP A 72 12.06 -11.59 -17.29
N HIS A 73 11.33 -11.47 -16.19
CA HIS A 73 11.64 -10.59 -15.06
C HIS A 73 12.57 -11.28 -14.06
N MET A 74 13.63 -10.59 -13.65
CA MET A 74 14.47 -11.01 -12.53
C MET A 74 14.07 -10.22 -11.28
N LEU A 75 13.40 -10.87 -10.35
CA LEU A 75 12.81 -10.22 -9.19
C LEU A 75 13.52 -10.65 -7.92
N ARG A 76 13.90 -9.67 -7.09
CA ARG A 76 14.37 -9.93 -5.72
C ARG A 76 13.19 -9.96 -4.78
N LEU A 77 13.13 -10.98 -3.94
CA LEU A 77 12.17 -11.13 -2.85
C LEU A 77 12.92 -10.99 -1.52
N ASN A 78 12.37 -10.21 -0.60
CA ASN A 78 12.78 -10.25 0.81
C ASN A 78 11.73 -11.07 1.57
N ILE A 79 12.16 -12.16 2.19
CA ILE A 79 11.29 -13.07 2.93
C ILE A 79 11.48 -12.80 4.41
N LEU A 80 10.41 -12.46 5.11
CA LEU A 80 10.37 -12.25 6.55
C LEU A 80 9.54 -13.36 7.18
N ARG A 81 10.07 -13.97 8.23
CA ARG A 81 9.39 -15.03 8.99
C ARG A 81 9.43 -14.71 10.47
N PRO A 82 8.43 -15.12 11.27
CA PRO A 82 8.52 -15.03 12.72
C PRO A 82 9.76 -15.77 13.23
N GLN A 83 10.51 -15.13 14.13
CA GLN A 83 11.75 -15.67 14.67
C GLN A 83 11.52 -17.04 15.32
N GLY A 84 12.42 -17.99 15.04
CA GLY A 84 12.36 -19.35 15.60
C GLY A 84 11.33 -20.28 14.94
N SER A 85 10.52 -19.82 13.99
CA SER A 85 9.57 -20.68 13.29
C SER A 85 10.27 -21.74 12.44
N LYS A 86 9.89 -23.01 12.64
CA LYS A 86 10.37 -24.16 11.85
C LYS A 86 9.30 -24.76 10.95
N GLU A 87 8.06 -24.30 11.06
CA GLU A 87 6.92 -24.83 10.29
C GLU A 87 6.81 -24.17 8.91
N LYS A 88 6.13 -24.86 8.00
CA LYS A 88 5.70 -24.26 6.73
C LYS A 88 4.51 -23.32 7.03
N LEU A 89 4.73 -22.01 6.89
CA LEU A 89 3.78 -20.97 7.32
C LEU A 89 2.86 -20.54 6.16
N PRO A 90 1.62 -20.11 6.43
CA PRO A 90 0.91 -19.23 5.52
C PRO A 90 1.75 -18.02 5.14
N VAL A 91 1.40 -17.41 4.01
CA VAL A 91 2.15 -16.29 3.45
C VAL A 91 1.24 -15.17 3.04
N PHE A 92 1.71 -13.93 3.19
CA PHE A 92 1.15 -12.82 2.46
C PHE A 92 2.22 -12.16 1.59
N ILE A 93 1.82 -11.80 0.37
CA ILE A 93 2.61 -10.93 -0.49
C ILE A 93 2.48 -9.51 0.04
N PHE A 94 3.61 -8.81 0.20
CA PHE A 94 3.62 -7.41 0.61
C PHE A 94 4.09 -6.54 -0.56
N ILE A 95 3.23 -5.60 -0.95
CA ILE A 95 3.47 -4.64 -2.02
C ILE A 95 3.61 -3.25 -1.43
N HIS A 96 4.78 -2.66 -1.57
CA HIS A 96 5.06 -1.39 -0.93
C HIS A 96 4.44 -0.18 -1.64
N GLY A 97 4.19 0.85 -0.87
CA GLY A 97 3.80 2.17 -1.34
C GLY A 97 4.99 3.04 -1.73
N GLY A 98 4.74 4.35 -1.85
CA GLY A 98 5.74 5.34 -2.26
C GLY A 98 5.50 5.96 -3.64
N GLY A 99 4.25 5.97 -4.13
CA GLY A 99 3.92 6.69 -5.37
C GLY A 99 4.57 6.13 -6.63
N TRP A 100 4.84 4.82 -6.66
CA TRP A 100 5.58 4.06 -7.69
C TRP A 100 7.06 4.44 -7.83
N VAL A 101 7.44 5.64 -7.40
CA VAL A 101 8.76 6.22 -7.58
C VAL A 101 9.66 6.02 -6.35
N LEU A 102 9.08 6.11 -5.17
CA LEU A 102 9.75 5.97 -3.88
C LEU A 102 9.46 4.60 -3.26
N GLY A 103 10.14 4.34 -2.14
CA GLY A 103 9.95 3.12 -1.37
C GLY A 103 10.84 1.98 -1.84
N ASP A 104 11.17 1.13 -0.88
CA ASP A 104 11.97 -0.09 -1.02
C ASP A 104 11.74 -0.96 0.23
N TYR A 105 12.41 -2.12 0.29
CA TYR A 105 12.32 -2.99 1.46
C TYR A 105 12.74 -2.28 2.77
N PRO A 106 13.92 -1.64 2.88
CA PRO A 106 14.31 -0.92 4.10
C PRO A 106 13.29 0.10 4.62
N THR A 107 12.69 0.90 3.74
CA THR A 107 11.70 1.93 4.12
C THR A 107 10.40 1.34 4.65
N HIS A 108 10.00 0.15 4.20
CA HIS A 108 8.75 -0.51 4.61
C HIS A 108 8.96 -1.65 5.61
N LYS A 109 10.22 -2.01 5.90
CA LYS A 109 10.59 -3.16 6.73
C LYS A 109 9.86 -3.22 8.06
N ARG A 110 9.70 -2.08 8.74
CA ARG A 110 9.01 -2.04 10.04
C ARG A 110 7.52 -2.38 9.92
N LEU A 111 6.83 -1.86 8.89
CA LEU A 111 5.42 -2.20 8.64
C LEU A 111 5.26 -3.69 8.30
N ALA A 112 6.09 -4.22 7.40
CA ALA A 112 6.09 -5.65 7.06
C ALA A 112 6.41 -6.52 8.29
N ARG A 113 7.41 -6.12 9.09
CA ARG A 113 7.76 -6.78 10.35
C ARG A 113 6.60 -6.80 11.33
N ASP A 114 5.90 -5.68 11.52
CA ASP A 114 4.82 -5.59 12.50
C ASP A 114 3.67 -6.54 12.12
N LEU A 115 3.36 -6.65 10.82
CA LEU A 115 2.40 -7.63 10.32
C LEU A 115 2.87 -9.08 10.51
N VAL A 116 4.15 -9.39 10.24
CA VAL A 116 4.71 -10.74 10.46
C VAL A 116 4.62 -11.16 11.92
N VAL A 117 5.04 -10.27 12.84
CA VAL A 117 5.04 -10.55 14.27
C VAL A 117 3.62 -10.69 14.80
N GLU A 118 2.69 -9.83 14.38
CA GLU A 118 1.31 -9.87 14.88
C GLU A 118 0.51 -11.02 14.26
N SER A 119 0.69 -11.31 12.97
CA SER A 119 -0.01 -12.40 12.27
C SER A 119 0.56 -13.79 12.58
N GLY A 120 1.88 -13.90 12.82
CA GLY A 120 2.58 -15.17 12.91
C GLY A 120 2.83 -15.82 11.54
N TYR A 121 2.63 -15.11 10.43
CA TYR A 121 2.79 -15.62 9.07
C TYR A 121 3.99 -15.04 8.35
N ALA A 122 4.42 -15.71 7.29
CA ALA A 122 5.52 -15.23 6.47
C ALA A 122 5.07 -14.06 5.58
N CYS A 123 5.96 -13.11 5.37
CA CYS A 123 5.80 -12.02 4.40
C CYS A 123 6.79 -12.25 3.26
N VAL A 124 6.31 -12.19 2.02
CA VAL A 124 7.15 -12.07 0.84
C VAL A 124 7.02 -10.66 0.30
N PHE A 125 8.05 -9.85 0.53
CA PHE A 125 8.14 -8.49 0.01
C PHE A 125 8.67 -8.52 -1.42
N VAL A 126 7.89 -8.02 -2.37
CA VAL A 126 8.25 -8.01 -3.80
C VAL A 126 8.98 -6.70 -4.12
N ASN A 127 10.24 -6.78 -4.56
CA ASN A 127 10.99 -5.62 -5.04
C ASN A 127 10.69 -5.38 -6.53
N TYR A 128 9.51 -4.83 -6.82
CA TYR A 128 9.14 -4.45 -8.19
C TYR A 128 10.00 -3.28 -8.71
N THR A 129 10.08 -3.12 -10.02
CA THR A 129 10.84 -2.04 -10.67
C THR A 129 10.10 -0.70 -10.47
N PRO A 130 10.72 0.31 -9.84
CA PRO A 130 10.07 1.59 -9.60
C PRO A 130 9.95 2.43 -10.88
N SER A 131 9.08 3.42 -10.84
CA SER A 131 8.99 4.46 -11.86
C SER A 131 10.03 5.57 -11.64
N PRO A 132 10.49 6.24 -12.72
CA PRO A 132 10.07 6.11 -14.11
C PRO A 132 10.81 5.02 -14.91
N GLU A 133 11.66 4.19 -14.27
CA GLU A 133 12.39 3.11 -14.93
C GLU A 133 11.44 2.04 -15.50
N ALA A 134 10.39 1.72 -14.77
CA ALA A 134 9.23 0.98 -15.24
C ALA A 134 7.98 1.86 -15.18
N LYS A 135 7.11 1.71 -16.18
CA LYS A 135 5.81 2.40 -16.25
C LYS A 135 4.68 1.39 -16.22
N PHE A 136 3.45 1.86 -16.01
CA PHE A 136 2.27 1.01 -16.13
C PHE A 136 2.28 0.24 -17.49
N PRO A 137 2.01 -1.09 -17.51
CA PRO A 137 1.64 -1.97 -16.40
C PRO A 137 2.81 -2.77 -15.75
N GLN A 138 4.06 -2.56 -16.14
CA GLN A 138 5.17 -3.48 -15.83
C GLN A 138 5.29 -3.88 -14.35
N ALA A 139 5.22 -2.94 -13.40
CA ALA A 139 5.34 -3.27 -11.97
C ALA A 139 4.22 -4.23 -11.50
N ILE A 140 3.00 -4.08 -12.05
CA ILE A 140 1.87 -4.95 -11.73
C ILE A 140 2.12 -6.36 -12.29
N ASP A 141 2.63 -6.46 -13.53
CA ASP A 141 2.98 -7.74 -14.15
C ASP A 141 4.05 -8.47 -13.34
N GLU A 142 5.09 -7.75 -12.90
CA GLU A 142 6.15 -8.28 -12.03
C GLU A 142 5.60 -8.80 -10.69
N ILE A 143 4.69 -8.04 -10.05
CA ILE A 143 4.07 -8.43 -8.79
C ILE A 143 3.18 -9.65 -8.96
N TYR A 144 2.38 -9.69 -10.02
CA TYR A 144 1.52 -10.83 -10.32
C TYR A 144 2.36 -12.08 -10.60
N ALA A 145 3.41 -11.97 -11.41
CA ALA A 145 4.35 -13.05 -11.69
C ALA A 145 5.03 -13.58 -10.41
N ALA A 146 5.48 -12.69 -9.50
CA ALA A 146 6.00 -13.09 -8.21
C ALA A 146 4.95 -13.79 -7.32
N THR A 147 3.69 -13.33 -7.37
CA THR A 147 2.58 -13.94 -6.63
C THR A 147 2.29 -15.36 -7.12
N CYS A 148 2.24 -15.58 -8.44
CA CYS A 148 2.16 -16.91 -9.04
C CYS A 148 3.33 -17.79 -8.61
N TRP A 149 4.56 -17.26 -8.67
CA TRP A 149 5.75 -18.00 -8.29
C TRP A 149 5.69 -18.46 -6.82
N VAL A 150 5.27 -17.60 -5.89
CA VAL A 150 5.14 -17.97 -4.47
C VAL A 150 4.06 -19.02 -4.26
N ALA A 151 2.94 -18.93 -4.98
CA ALA A 151 1.87 -19.92 -4.90
C ALA A 151 2.36 -21.31 -5.33
N GLU A 152 3.17 -21.39 -6.39
CA GLU A 152 3.67 -22.63 -6.97
C GLU A 152 4.93 -23.18 -6.28
N HIS A 153 5.85 -22.30 -5.87
CA HIS A 153 7.20 -22.64 -5.40
C HIS A 153 7.40 -22.31 -3.91
N GLY A 154 6.33 -22.13 -3.15
CA GLY A 154 6.39 -21.76 -1.73
C GLY A 154 7.28 -22.68 -0.88
N ASP A 155 7.40 -23.96 -1.23
CA ASP A 155 8.31 -24.91 -0.58
C ASP A 155 9.77 -24.47 -0.60
N GLU A 156 10.23 -23.78 -1.66
CA GLU A 156 11.62 -23.30 -1.77
C GLU A 156 11.97 -22.21 -0.75
N ILE A 157 10.96 -21.50 -0.24
CA ILE A 157 11.09 -20.46 0.79
C ILE A 157 10.37 -20.84 2.10
N HIS A 158 9.99 -22.12 2.21
CA HIS A 158 9.35 -22.74 3.37
C HIS A 158 7.99 -22.13 3.75
N VAL A 159 7.20 -21.70 2.77
CA VAL A 159 5.84 -21.16 2.94
C VAL A 159 4.79 -21.97 2.20
N ASP A 160 3.55 -21.90 2.67
CA ASP A 160 2.37 -22.52 2.07
C ASP A 160 1.69 -21.58 1.07
N GLY A 161 2.07 -21.72 -0.20
CA GLY A 161 1.53 -20.94 -1.31
C GLY A 161 0.02 -21.13 -1.56
N HIS A 162 -0.63 -22.13 -0.96
CA HIS A 162 -2.08 -22.30 -1.02
C HIS A 162 -2.83 -21.53 0.07
N ARG A 163 -2.12 -21.08 1.12
CA ARG A 163 -2.64 -20.17 2.15
C ARG A 163 -2.00 -18.80 1.96
N LEU A 164 -2.37 -18.17 0.85
CA LEU A 164 -1.81 -16.93 0.36
C LEU A 164 -2.79 -15.76 0.51
N GLY A 165 -2.35 -14.69 1.18
CA GLY A 165 -2.98 -13.38 1.18
C GLY A 165 -2.12 -12.33 0.45
N ILE A 166 -2.66 -11.13 0.30
CA ILE A 166 -1.94 -10.01 -0.32
C ILE A 166 -2.23 -8.71 0.43
N VAL A 167 -1.20 -7.90 0.65
CA VAL A 167 -1.25 -6.68 1.45
C VAL A 167 -0.44 -5.60 0.78
N GLY A 168 -0.93 -4.36 0.77
CA GLY A 168 -0.14 -3.24 0.30
C GLY A 168 -0.65 -1.89 0.77
N ASN A 169 0.26 -0.91 0.82
CA ASN A 169 -0.04 0.46 1.25
C ASN A 169 0.02 1.47 0.11
N SER A 170 -0.88 2.46 0.09
CA SER A 170 -0.90 3.53 -0.90
C SER A 170 -1.01 2.97 -2.33
N VAL A 171 -0.05 3.25 -3.21
CA VAL A 171 0.06 2.60 -4.53
C VAL A 171 0.26 1.09 -4.45
N GLY A 172 0.83 0.57 -3.36
CA GLY A 172 0.87 -0.86 -3.10
C GLY A 172 -0.53 -1.43 -2.84
N GLY A 173 -1.43 -0.64 -2.24
CA GLY A 173 -2.85 -0.97 -2.12
C GLY A 173 -3.56 -0.96 -3.46
N ASN A 174 -3.20 -0.04 -4.37
CA ASN A 174 -3.64 -0.10 -5.78
C ASN A 174 -3.23 -1.40 -6.44
N MET A 175 -1.94 -1.70 -6.43
CA MET A 175 -1.40 -2.90 -7.07
C MET A 175 -1.91 -4.18 -6.41
N THR A 176 -2.24 -4.16 -5.11
CA THR A 176 -2.85 -5.31 -4.39
C THR A 176 -4.19 -5.73 -4.99
N ILE A 177 -5.13 -4.79 -5.18
CA ILE A 177 -6.43 -5.14 -5.77
C ILE A 177 -6.27 -5.53 -7.24
N VAL A 178 -5.39 -4.85 -7.99
CA VAL A 178 -5.16 -5.15 -9.40
C VAL A 178 -4.54 -6.54 -9.58
N THR A 179 -3.57 -6.94 -8.76
CA THR A 179 -3.04 -8.31 -8.74
C THR A 179 -4.14 -9.33 -8.44
N SER A 180 -5.11 -9.01 -7.58
CA SER A 180 -6.26 -9.88 -7.32
C SER A 180 -7.23 -9.98 -8.51
N MET A 181 -7.42 -8.89 -9.25
CA MET A 181 -8.19 -8.87 -10.50
C MET A 181 -7.50 -9.72 -11.57
N LEU A 182 -6.19 -9.56 -11.77
CA LEU A 182 -5.40 -10.36 -12.70
C LEU A 182 -5.45 -11.85 -12.33
N ALA A 183 -5.32 -12.19 -11.05
CA ALA A 183 -5.43 -13.59 -10.60
C ALA A 183 -6.80 -14.20 -10.92
N LYS A 184 -7.88 -13.42 -10.78
CA LYS A 184 -9.22 -13.85 -11.19
C LYS A 184 -9.31 -14.05 -12.71
N GLU A 185 -8.86 -13.06 -13.49
CA GLU A 185 -8.90 -13.08 -14.96
C GLU A 185 -8.12 -14.27 -15.55
N GLN A 186 -6.95 -14.54 -14.97
CA GLN A 186 -6.02 -15.60 -15.38
C GLN A 186 -6.29 -16.94 -14.67
N LYS A 187 -7.31 -17.01 -13.80
CA LYS A 187 -7.75 -18.21 -13.07
C LYS A 187 -6.72 -18.80 -12.10
N GLY A 188 -5.90 -17.95 -11.50
CA GLY A 188 -4.99 -18.31 -10.43
C GLY A 188 -3.92 -17.26 -10.20
N PRO A 189 -3.16 -17.35 -9.09
CA PRO A 189 -3.39 -18.28 -7.98
C PRO A 189 -4.61 -17.88 -7.12
N GLU A 190 -5.07 -18.78 -6.25
CA GLU A 190 -6.11 -18.44 -5.28
C GLU A 190 -5.53 -17.47 -4.23
N ILE A 191 -6.09 -16.27 -4.14
CA ILE A 191 -5.81 -15.30 -3.09
C ILE A 191 -6.95 -15.35 -2.09
N LYS A 192 -6.66 -15.66 -0.82
CA LYS A 192 -7.69 -15.89 0.21
C LYS A 192 -8.16 -14.63 0.91
N VAL A 193 -7.35 -13.57 0.90
CA VAL A 193 -7.67 -12.27 1.50
C VAL A 193 -6.78 -11.18 0.89
N GLN A 194 -7.35 -9.98 0.70
CA GLN A 194 -6.60 -8.79 0.30
C GLN A 194 -6.78 -7.66 1.33
N ILE A 195 -5.69 -6.96 1.64
CA ILE A 195 -5.68 -5.86 2.61
C ILE A 195 -5.12 -4.60 1.93
N LEU A 196 -5.98 -3.61 1.76
CA LEU A 196 -5.71 -2.36 1.07
C LEU A 196 -5.51 -1.24 2.11
N MET A 197 -4.26 -0.92 2.41
CA MET A 197 -3.93 0.18 3.32
C MET A 197 -3.92 1.49 2.53
N TRP A 198 -4.91 2.34 2.77
CA TRP A 198 -5.11 3.68 2.18
C TRP A 198 -4.82 3.74 0.67
N PRO A 199 -5.53 2.92 -0.13
CA PRO A 199 -5.16 2.66 -1.51
C PRO A 199 -5.33 3.88 -2.42
N VAL A 200 -4.47 3.97 -3.44
CA VAL A 200 -4.80 4.72 -4.65
C VAL A 200 -5.80 3.90 -5.45
N THR A 201 -6.94 4.46 -5.85
CA THR A 201 -7.99 3.69 -6.55
C THR A 201 -8.53 4.39 -7.79
N ASP A 202 -8.18 5.65 -8.00
CA ASP A 202 -8.57 6.49 -9.12
C ASP A 202 -7.40 7.39 -9.53
N ALA A 203 -7.23 7.59 -10.82
CA ALA A 203 -6.28 8.53 -11.39
C ALA A 203 -6.90 9.92 -11.67
N ASN A 204 -8.16 10.12 -11.28
CA ASN A 204 -8.80 11.42 -11.20
C ASN A 204 -8.52 12.10 -9.85
N PHE A 205 -8.51 13.43 -9.86
CA PHE A 205 -8.25 14.28 -8.70
C PHE A 205 -9.50 15.03 -8.20
N ASP A 206 -10.67 14.72 -8.76
CA ASP A 206 -11.94 15.40 -8.48
C ASP A 206 -12.72 14.74 -7.33
N TRP A 207 -12.08 14.66 -6.17
CA TRP A 207 -12.67 14.13 -4.93
C TRP A 207 -12.70 15.21 -3.84
N GLU A 208 -13.72 15.21 -2.97
CA GLU A 208 -13.82 16.21 -1.90
C GLU A 208 -12.61 16.15 -0.94
N SER A 209 -12.08 14.95 -0.67
CA SER A 209 -10.86 14.76 0.11
C SER A 209 -9.61 15.42 -0.51
N TYR A 210 -9.51 15.48 -1.86
CA TYR A 210 -8.43 16.22 -2.52
C TYR A 210 -8.53 17.71 -2.23
N ASP A 211 -9.74 18.27 -2.33
CA ASP A 211 -9.99 19.69 -2.05
C ASP A 211 -9.70 20.07 -0.60
N LEU A 212 -10.09 19.19 0.33
CA LEU A 212 -9.92 19.42 1.76
C LEU A 212 -8.45 19.28 2.19
N TYR A 213 -7.76 18.23 1.76
CA TYR A 213 -6.50 17.79 2.37
C TYR A 213 -5.29 17.85 1.44
N GLY A 214 -5.45 18.42 0.26
CA GLY A 214 -4.42 18.53 -0.78
C GLY A 214 -3.13 19.28 -0.42
N GLU A 215 -3.07 19.89 0.77
CA GLU A 215 -1.97 20.71 1.25
C GLU A 215 -1.64 20.39 2.72
N GLN A 216 -0.37 20.56 3.09
CA GLN A 216 0.17 20.51 4.47
C GLN A 216 0.08 19.18 5.23
N ARG A 217 -0.49 18.12 4.63
CA ARG A 217 -0.76 16.82 5.27
C ARG A 217 0.05 15.67 4.65
N PHE A 218 1.34 15.90 4.44
CA PHE A 218 2.31 14.96 3.83
C PHE A 218 2.05 14.67 2.35
N LEU A 219 0.98 13.95 2.01
CA LEU A 219 0.62 13.68 0.61
C LEU A 219 -0.17 14.87 0.05
N THR A 220 0.42 15.58 -0.92
CA THR A 220 -0.18 16.77 -1.54
C THR A 220 -0.67 16.45 -2.96
N ILE A 221 -1.56 17.31 -3.50
CA ILE A 221 -2.04 17.15 -4.89
C ILE A 221 -0.86 17.21 -5.89
N PRO A 222 0.05 18.20 -5.82
CA PRO A 222 1.18 18.26 -6.75
C PRO A 222 2.09 17.04 -6.67
N LEU A 223 2.31 16.49 -5.47
CA LEU A 223 3.08 15.28 -5.30
C LEU A 223 2.41 14.07 -5.96
N MET A 224 1.09 13.89 -5.77
CA MET A 224 0.36 12.78 -6.38
C MET A 224 0.30 12.92 -7.91
N GLN A 225 0.13 14.13 -8.43
CA GLN A 225 0.20 14.42 -9.86
C GLN A 225 1.56 14.03 -10.45
N TRP A 226 2.64 14.44 -9.80
CA TRP A 226 3.99 14.08 -10.21
C TRP A 226 4.23 12.56 -10.19
N MET A 227 3.72 11.84 -9.17
CA MET A 227 3.80 10.38 -9.10
C MET A 227 3.10 9.71 -10.29
N PHE A 228 1.88 10.16 -10.64
CA PHE A 228 1.20 9.67 -11.84
C PHE A 228 1.96 10.00 -13.13
N ASP A 229 2.57 11.18 -13.25
CA ASP A 229 3.36 11.55 -14.43
C ASP A 229 4.61 10.67 -14.61
N GLN A 230 5.22 10.19 -13.51
CA GLN A 230 6.31 9.22 -13.58
C GLN A 230 5.82 7.82 -13.98
N TYR A 231 4.62 7.43 -13.52
CA TYR A 231 4.08 6.09 -13.69
C TYR A 231 3.40 5.84 -15.04
N LEU A 232 2.69 6.83 -15.58
CA LEU A 232 1.89 6.69 -16.79
C LEU A 232 2.71 6.92 -18.07
N THR A 233 2.33 6.19 -19.12
CA THR A 233 2.79 6.47 -20.49
C THR A 233 1.71 7.22 -21.25
N GLU A 234 0.48 6.68 -21.26
CA GLU A 234 -0.67 7.27 -21.96
C GLU A 234 -1.67 7.83 -20.95
N GLN A 235 -2.27 8.99 -21.27
CA GLN A 235 -3.24 9.61 -20.35
C GLN A 235 -4.59 8.88 -20.33
N ASP A 236 -4.94 8.16 -21.40
CA ASP A 236 -6.19 7.39 -21.49
C ASP A 236 -6.17 6.16 -20.56
N ASP A 237 -5.00 5.68 -20.15
CA ASP A 237 -4.85 4.60 -19.16
C ASP A 237 -5.46 4.97 -17.79
N ARG A 238 -5.72 6.25 -17.53
CA ARG A 238 -6.39 6.71 -16.30
C ARG A 238 -7.78 6.12 -16.09
N LEU A 239 -8.44 5.69 -17.16
CA LEU A 239 -9.75 5.03 -17.11
C LEU A 239 -9.64 3.50 -17.09
N ASN A 240 -8.43 2.95 -17.20
CA ASN A 240 -8.21 1.51 -17.18
C ASN A 240 -8.51 0.96 -15.77
N PRO A 241 -9.36 -0.08 -15.62
CA PRO A 241 -9.69 -0.64 -14.31
C PRO A 241 -8.49 -1.27 -13.58
N HIS A 242 -7.42 -1.64 -14.30
CA HIS A 242 -6.15 -2.08 -13.70
C HIS A 242 -5.25 -0.93 -13.22
N LEU A 243 -5.68 0.32 -13.39
CA LEU A 243 -5.02 1.51 -12.84
C LEU A 243 -5.94 2.25 -11.87
N SER A 244 -7.20 2.43 -12.26
CA SER A 244 -8.28 3.04 -11.49
C SER A 244 -9.34 1.99 -11.14
N PRO A 245 -9.07 1.06 -10.19
CA PRO A 245 -10.00 -0.02 -9.85
C PRO A 245 -11.35 0.48 -9.33
N VAL A 246 -11.45 1.72 -8.84
CA VAL A 246 -12.75 2.33 -8.50
C VAL A 246 -13.64 2.58 -9.74
N GLN A 247 -13.15 2.34 -10.95
CA GLN A 247 -13.91 2.42 -12.19
C GLN A 247 -14.27 1.03 -12.79
N ALA A 248 -13.71 -0.07 -12.27
CA ALA A 248 -13.96 -1.44 -12.75
C ALA A 248 -15.44 -1.84 -12.64
N SER A 249 -16.04 -2.45 -13.65
CA SER A 249 -17.44 -2.93 -13.63
C SER A 249 -17.73 -3.87 -12.43
N THR A 250 -19.01 -4.01 -12.08
CA THR A 250 -19.46 -4.94 -11.05
C THR A 250 -18.99 -6.37 -11.37
N GLU A 251 -19.01 -6.77 -12.64
CA GLU A 251 -18.56 -8.08 -13.11
C GLU A 251 -17.05 -8.27 -12.93
N GLU A 252 -16.24 -7.23 -13.13
CA GLU A 252 -14.79 -7.26 -12.89
C GLU A 252 -14.48 -7.39 -11.40
N LEU A 253 -15.26 -6.75 -10.53
CA LEU A 253 -15.08 -6.81 -9.07
C LEU A 253 -15.68 -8.07 -8.41
N GLN A 254 -16.71 -8.67 -9.00
CA GLN A 254 -17.41 -9.81 -8.41
C GLN A 254 -16.47 -11.01 -8.22
N GLY A 255 -16.50 -11.64 -7.04
CA GLY A 255 -15.69 -12.82 -6.75
C GLY A 255 -14.22 -12.53 -6.47
N LEU A 256 -13.84 -11.26 -6.28
CA LEU A 256 -12.56 -10.91 -5.66
C LEU A 256 -12.49 -11.41 -4.21
N PRO A 257 -11.27 -11.60 -3.65
CA PRO A 257 -11.07 -12.08 -2.28
C PRO A 257 -11.72 -11.18 -1.22
N PRO A 258 -12.08 -11.73 -0.04
CA PRO A 258 -12.43 -10.95 1.14
C PRO A 258 -11.45 -9.80 1.36
N THR A 259 -11.97 -8.60 1.59
CA THR A 259 -11.20 -7.36 1.50
C THR A 259 -11.30 -6.55 2.80
N LEU A 260 -10.15 -6.12 3.33
CA LEU A 260 -10.07 -5.06 4.32
C LEU A 260 -9.49 -3.80 3.66
N ILE A 261 -10.20 -2.67 3.78
CA ILE A 261 -9.72 -1.35 3.35
C ILE A 261 -9.58 -0.45 4.57
N GLU A 262 -8.42 0.16 4.74
CA GLU A 262 -8.12 1.02 5.88
C GLU A 262 -7.73 2.41 5.38
N VAL A 263 -8.53 3.44 5.64
CA VAL A 263 -8.30 4.81 5.13
C VAL A 263 -7.99 5.80 6.25
N ALA A 264 -7.23 6.85 5.95
CA ALA A 264 -6.99 7.97 6.86
C ALA A 264 -8.07 9.05 6.72
N GLU A 265 -8.51 9.64 7.83
CA GLU A 265 -9.47 10.74 7.81
C GLU A 265 -8.97 11.99 7.08
N ASN A 266 -7.68 12.29 7.17
CA ASN A 266 -7.03 13.50 6.64
C ASN A 266 -6.08 13.17 5.48
N ASP A 267 -6.62 12.50 4.46
CA ASP A 267 -5.87 12.02 3.29
C ASP A 267 -6.64 12.33 2.00
N ILE A 268 -5.94 12.80 0.96
CA ILE A 268 -6.53 13.03 -0.36
C ILE A 268 -7.13 11.75 -0.95
N LEU A 269 -6.57 10.58 -0.63
CA LEU A 269 -7.03 9.28 -1.16
C LEU A 269 -8.22 8.69 -0.39
N ARG A 270 -8.69 9.35 0.68
CA ARG A 270 -9.73 8.81 1.56
C ARG A 270 -11.01 8.47 0.80
N ASP A 271 -11.55 9.42 0.06
CA ASP A 271 -12.89 9.26 -0.53
C ASP A 271 -12.90 8.21 -1.62
N GLN A 272 -11.84 8.13 -2.43
CA GLN A 272 -11.72 7.10 -3.47
C GLN A 272 -11.55 5.69 -2.87
N GLY A 273 -10.81 5.54 -1.77
CA GLY A 273 -10.68 4.27 -1.06
C GLY A 273 -12.01 3.81 -0.45
N GLU A 274 -12.77 4.72 0.14
CA GLU A 274 -14.12 4.43 0.64
C GLU A 274 -15.11 4.12 -0.47
N ALA A 275 -15.01 4.83 -1.60
CA ALA A 275 -15.82 4.55 -2.78
C ALA A 275 -15.55 3.14 -3.31
N LEU A 276 -14.28 2.72 -3.41
CA LEU A 276 -13.93 1.35 -3.80
C LEU A 276 -14.55 0.31 -2.85
N GLY A 277 -14.51 0.55 -1.55
CA GLY A 277 -15.17 -0.32 -0.57
C GLY A 277 -16.66 -0.51 -0.84
N ARG A 278 -17.39 0.56 -1.17
CA ARG A 278 -18.80 0.47 -1.57
C ARG A 278 -19.01 -0.30 -2.86
N ARG A 279 -18.14 -0.12 -3.86
CA ARG A 279 -18.25 -0.84 -5.13
C ARG A 279 -17.97 -2.34 -4.99
N LEU A 280 -17.06 -2.72 -4.11
CA LEU A 280 -16.81 -4.12 -3.75
C LEU A 280 -18.04 -4.75 -3.06
N ASP A 281 -18.65 -4.03 -2.11
CA ASP A 281 -19.89 -4.46 -1.44
C ASP A 281 -21.03 -4.64 -2.44
N GLU A 282 -21.24 -3.67 -3.34
CA GLU A 282 -22.23 -3.73 -4.43
C GLU A 282 -21.99 -4.92 -5.38
N ALA A 283 -20.73 -5.32 -5.57
CA ALA A 283 -20.34 -6.51 -6.35
C ALA A 283 -20.44 -7.84 -5.57
N GLY A 284 -20.84 -7.79 -4.30
CA GLY A 284 -21.01 -8.96 -3.43
C GLY A 284 -19.72 -9.51 -2.83
N VAL A 285 -18.66 -8.72 -2.78
CA VAL A 285 -17.40 -9.07 -2.09
C VAL A 285 -17.56 -8.86 -0.59
N ASP A 286 -17.08 -9.80 0.22
CA ASP A 286 -17.00 -9.63 1.69
C ASP A 286 -15.96 -8.54 2.01
N VAL A 287 -16.43 -7.32 2.27
CA VAL A 287 -15.56 -6.15 2.42
C VAL A 287 -15.83 -5.42 3.74
N THR A 288 -14.75 -5.02 4.39
CA THR A 288 -14.77 -4.09 5.53
C THR A 288 -13.97 -2.85 5.19
N THR A 289 -14.55 -1.67 5.37
CA THR A 289 -13.84 -0.40 5.25
C THR A 289 -13.78 0.30 6.61
N ILE A 290 -12.56 0.64 7.05
CA ILE A 290 -12.31 1.30 8.34
C ILE A 290 -11.64 2.64 8.08
N ARG A 291 -12.24 3.71 8.59
CA ARG A 291 -11.60 5.03 8.65
C ARG A 291 -10.91 5.21 9.99
N PHE A 292 -9.63 5.54 9.95
CA PHE A 292 -8.85 5.97 11.10
C PHE A 292 -8.87 7.50 11.21
N ASN A 293 -9.48 7.99 12.28
CA ASN A 293 -9.53 9.42 12.57
C ASN A 293 -8.20 9.93 13.13
N GLY A 294 -7.93 11.22 12.93
CA GLY A 294 -6.76 11.88 13.50
C GLY A 294 -5.44 11.65 12.77
N VAL A 295 -5.40 10.79 11.74
CA VAL A 295 -4.19 10.41 10.99
C VAL A 295 -4.21 10.92 9.54
N ILE A 296 -3.04 10.89 8.90
CA ILE A 296 -2.79 11.32 7.52
C ILE A 296 -2.38 10.13 6.65
N HIS A 297 -2.20 10.34 5.35
CA HIS A 297 -1.64 9.35 4.43
C HIS A 297 -0.35 8.69 4.97
N ASP A 298 -0.19 7.39 4.72
CA ASP A 298 0.99 6.61 5.10
C ASP A 298 1.29 6.55 6.61
N TRP A 299 0.30 6.81 7.48
CA TRP A 299 0.51 6.78 8.93
C TRP A 299 1.05 5.45 9.45
N GLY A 300 0.64 4.34 8.84
CA GLY A 300 1.13 3.02 9.21
C GLY A 300 2.52 2.72 8.64
N MET A 301 3.01 3.45 7.63
CA MET A 301 4.34 3.28 7.01
C MET A 301 5.40 4.23 7.61
N LEU A 302 5.02 5.43 8.02
CA LEU A 302 5.96 6.39 8.58
C LEU A 302 6.43 5.98 9.99
N ASN A 303 7.73 5.78 10.16
CA ASN A 303 8.30 5.33 11.44
C ASN A 303 8.04 6.31 12.59
N GLY A 304 7.93 7.62 12.32
CA GLY A 304 7.54 8.62 13.32
C GLY A 304 6.14 8.41 13.91
N PHE A 305 5.30 7.62 13.25
CA PHE A 305 3.96 7.27 13.70
C PHE A 305 3.82 5.83 14.21
N ALA A 306 4.92 5.06 14.28
CA ALA A 306 4.88 3.65 14.66
C ALA A 306 4.27 3.39 16.04
N THR A 307 4.34 4.36 16.96
CA THR A 307 3.83 4.21 18.34
C THR A 307 2.44 4.81 18.55
N LEU A 308 1.83 5.42 17.54
CA LEU A 308 0.48 5.95 17.65
C LEU A 308 -0.53 4.81 17.89
N PRO A 309 -1.54 5.00 18.77
CA PRO A 309 -2.64 4.06 18.92
C PRO A 309 -3.29 3.60 17.60
N PRO A 310 -3.67 4.50 16.66
CA PRO A 310 -4.24 4.09 15.37
C PRO A 310 -3.29 3.20 14.54
N THR A 311 -1.98 3.41 14.60
CA THR A 311 -1.00 2.55 13.90
C THR A 311 -0.98 1.14 14.48
N ARG A 312 -1.04 1.00 15.81
CA ARG A 312 -1.09 -0.32 16.45
C ARG A 312 -2.41 -1.04 16.16
N SER A 313 -3.53 -0.32 16.18
CA SER A 313 -4.84 -0.87 15.86
C SER A 313 -4.95 -1.34 14.41
N LEU A 314 -4.40 -0.57 13.46
CA LEU A 314 -4.23 -0.96 12.05
C LEU A 314 -3.57 -2.34 11.96
N ILE A 315 -2.39 -2.52 12.55
CA ILE A 315 -1.66 -3.82 12.51
C ILE A 315 -2.50 -4.96 13.09
N LEU A 316 -3.22 -4.72 14.20
CA LEU A 316 -4.09 -5.72 14.82
C LEU A 316 -5.24 -6.15 13.89
N PHE A 317 -5.89 -5.19 13.22
CA PHE A 317 -6.98 -5.49 12.29
C PHE A 317 -6.47 -6.25 11.06
N SER A 318 -5.37 -5.80 10.46
CA SER A 318 -4.79 -6.47 9.30
C SER A 318 -4.34 -7.91 9.65
N ALA A 319 -3.69 -8.09 10.80
CA ALA A 319 -3.26 -9.42 11.27
C ALA A 319 -4.44 -10.35 11.59
N ALA A 320 -5.52 -9.81 12.17
CA ALA A 320 -6.73 -10.58 12.41
C ALA A 320 -7.40 -11.05 11.11
N MET A 321 -7.40 -10.20 10.07
CA MET A 321 -7.88 -10.59 8.74
C MET A 321 -7.01 -11.68 8.12
N LEU A 322 -5.68 -11.54 8.19
CA LEU A 322 -4.77 -12.59 7.72
C LEU A 322 -5.05 -13.92 8.43
N LYS A 323 -5.14 -13.94 9.76
CA LYS A 323 -5.43 -15.17 10.53
C LYS A 323 -6.76 -15.79 10.13
N ARG A 324 -7.82 -14.98 10.04
CA ARG A 324 -9.17 -15.46 9.70
C ARG A 324 -9.23 -16.24 8.39
N TYR A 325 -8.49 -15.83 7.37
CA TYR A 325 -8.58 -16.41 6.03
C TYR A 325 -7.40 -17.31 5.65
N LEU A 326 -6.31 -17.30 6.42
CA LEU A 326 -5.10 -18.09 6.14
C LEU A 326 -4.79 -19.17 7.20
N GLU A 327 -5.59 -19.32 8.26
CA GLU A 327 -5.44 -20.40 9.25
C GLU A 327 -5.45 -21.80 8.63
#